data_AF-A0A1Y2JQC2-F1
#
_entry.id   AF-A0A1Y2JQC2-F1
#
_cell.length_a   1.000
_cell.length_b   1.000
_cell.length_c   1.000
_cell.angle_alpha   90.00
_cell.angle_beta   90.00
_cell.angle_gamma   90.00
#
_symmetry.space_group_name_H-M   'P 1'
#
loop_
_entity.id
_entity.type
_entity.pdbx_description
1 polymer ?
#
loop_
_entity_poly.entity_id
_entity_poly.type
_entity_poly.pdbx_seq_one_letter_code
_entity_poly.pdbx_strand_id
1 'polypeptide(L)'
;MTLGTGWRSLANLLKAEARLFSPKAAENLASFFDCIGELEAREGHPLILDAGPRTDFPTLYRARVFQSDDKLKAALTRPDIHLGSPPVPSAAAGRMNARGILAFYGANNQKVAVAEVRPPVGSRIAVAQFEIIRTLRLLDVTALGDVRITEGLADCGLAGRMEGAVFLKLLRSRLTRPAIPDDDGSEYLATEAMAHFLATEASAPIDGIIFPSVQAVGDAFNIVLFYGAARVEPMNVPEGAEISASTGRWAEDGWVDDYEVLEKVPSTQGDVDNNEQEPTCPAVTTAKAAPAAPRDANWRDYSLRIMPESVRVHRVRSAEFATDKFAVKRRRQEKHGSIDI
;
A
#
# COMPACT_ATOMS: atom_id res chain seq x y z
N MET A 1 17.62 19.49 -25.23
CA MET A 1 16.47 18.69 -24.74
C MET A 1 15.42 18.66 -25.84
N THR A 2 15.14 17.49 -26.42
CA THR A 2 14.18 17.34 -27.52
C THR A 2 12.75 17.40 -26.98
N LEU A 3 11.85 18.17 -27.62
CA LEU A 3 10.45 18.35 -27.17
C LEU A 3 9.71 17.03 -26.89
N GLY A 4 10.10 15.93 -27.54
CA GLY A 4 9.53 14.60 -27.32
C GLY A 4 9.88 13.94 -25.99
N THR A 5 11.04 14.24 -25.38
CA THR A 5 11.37 13.72 -24.04
C THR A 5 10.64 14.48 -22.94
N GLY A 6 10.44 15.79 -23.12
CA GLY A 6 9.62 16.62 -22.23
C GLY A 6 8.17 16.16 -22.18
N TRP A 7 7.55 15.89 -23.34
CA TRP A 7 6.18 15.39 -23.41
C TRP A 7 6.02 13.99 -22.78
N ARG A 8 6.97 13.08 -23.00
CA ARG A 8 6.95 11.73 -22.37
C ARG A 8 7.16 11.80 -20.86
N SER A 9 8.05 12.67 -20.39
CA SER A 9 8.27 12.91 -18.96
C SER A 9 7.01 13.46 -18.31
N LEU A 10 6.41 14.51 -18.91
CA LEU A 10 5.13 15.07 -18.47
C LEU A 10 4.02 14.02 -18.50
N ALA A 11 3.86 13.26 -19.58
CA ALA A 11 2.85 12.21 -19.67
C ALA A 11 3.05 11.11 -18.61
N ASN A 12 4.30 10.77 -18.26
CA ASN A 12 4.59 9.81 -17.20
C ASN A 12 4.29 10.39 -15.81
N LEU A 13 4.64 11.65 -15.56
CA LEU A 13 4.26 12.41 -14.35
C LEU A 13 2.73 12.45 -14.17
N LEU A 14 1.99 12.80 -15.22
CA LEU A 14 0.52 12.85 -15.19
C LEU A 14 -0.14 11.48 -15.04
N LYS A 15 0.52 10.42 -15.51
CA LYS A 15 0.02 9.05 -15.40
C LYS A 15 0.27 8.46 -14.01
N ALA A 16 1.43 8.74 -13.42
CA ALA A 16 1.92 8.07 -12.22
C ALA A 16 1.75 8.89 -10.93
N GLU A 17 1.70 10.22 -11.02
CA GLU A 17 1.92 11.11 -9.86
C GLU A 17 0.81 12.17 -9.66
N ALA A 18 0.29 12.82 -10.72
CA ALA A 18 -0.61 13.97 -10.57
C ALA A 18 -1.70 14.11 -11.65
N ARG A 19 -2.98 14.19 -11.27
CA ARG A 19 -4.09 14.51 -12.20
C ARG A 19 -4.94 15.72 -11.82
N LEU A 20 -4.74 16.29 -10.62
CA LEU A 20 -5.60 17.35 -10.11
C LEU A 20 -4.88 18.70 -10.13
N PHE A 21 -5.35 19.57 -11.01
CA PHE A 21 -4.78 20.90 -11.31
C PHE A 21 -5.71 22.04 -10.86
N SER A 22 -6.42 21.89 -9.73
CA SER A 22 -7.26 22.99 -9.24
C SER A 22 -6.53 23.75 -8.14
N PRO A 23 -6.00 24.97 -8.42
CA PRO A 23 -5.34 25.78 -7.40
C PRO A 23 -6.28 26.07 -6.23
N LYS A 24 -7.56 26.32 -6.52
CA LYS A 24 -8.58 26.55 -5.49
C LYS A 24 -8.81 25.34 -4.58
N ALA A 25 -8.74 24.12 -5.12
CA ALA A 25 -8.81 22.92 -4.30
C ALA A 25 -7.55 22.74 -3.45
N ALA A 26 -6.38 23.05 -4.00
CA ALA A 26 -5.12 23.02 -3.28
C ALA A 26 -5.07 24.06 -2.14
N GLU A 27 -5.55 25.29 -2.36
CA GLU A 27 -5.67 26.33 -1.33
C GLU A 27 -6.61 25.90 -0.19
N ASN A 28 -7.77 25.34 -0.52
CA ASN A 28 -8.70 24.82 0.50
C ASN A 28 -8.09 23.65 1.29
N LEU A 29 -7.35 22.76 0.63
CA LEU A 29 -6.67 21.67 1.33
C LEU A 29 -5.53 22.22 2.19
N ALA A 30 -4.73 23.16 1.69
CA ALA A 30 -3.66 23.80 2.46
C ALA A 30 -4.20 24.45 3.73
N SER A 31 -5.30 25.20 3.66
CA SER A 31 -5.89 25.82 4.85
C SER A 31 -6.34 24.80 5.92
N PHE A 32 -6.72 23.58 5.51
CA PHE A 32 -7.04 22.51 6.46
C PHE A 32 -5.79 21.82 7.00
N PHE A 33 -4.79 21.58 6.16
CA PHE A 33 -3.62 20.76 6.50
C PHE A 33 -2.47 21.53 7.15
N ASP A 34 -2.31 22.82 6.87
CA ASP A 34 -1.29 23.66 7.51
C ASP A 34 -1.48 23.69 9.04
N CYS A 35 -2.72 23.59 9.50
CA CYS A 35 -3.05 23.58 10.92
C CYS A 35 -2.97 22.20 11.58
N ILE A 36 -2.80 21.11 10.82
CA ILE A 36 -2.81 19.74 11.36
C ILE A 36 -1.55 19.42 12.15
N GLY A 37 -0.42 20.02 11.79
CA GLY A 37 0.82 19.87 12.56
C GLY A 37 0.68 20.34 14.02
N GLU A 38 -0.32 21.16 14.32
CA GLU A 38 -0.61 21.70 15.65
C GLU A 38 -1.76 20.99 16.38
N LEU A 39 -2.40 20.01 15.73
CA LEU A 39 -3.50 19.26 16.33
C LEU A 39 -2.96 18.02 17.05
N GLU A 40 -3.50 17.77 18.24
CA GLU A 40 -3.18 16.61 19.06
C GLU A 40 -4.46 15.78 19.32
N ALA A 41 -4.30 14.46 19.38
CA ALA A 41 -5.34 13.56 19.85
C ALA A 41 -5.48 13.63 21.39
N ARG A 42 -6.52 12.97 21.95
CA ARG A 42 -6.59 12.78 23.41
C ARG A 42 -5.28 12.15 23.92
N GLU A 43 -4.82 12.67 25.05
CA GLU A 43 -3.54 12.31 25.71
C GLU A 43 -2.27 12.94 25.11
N GLY A 44 -2.40 13.88 24.17
CA GLY A 44 -1.23 14.63 23.64
C GLY A 44 -0.45 13.88 22.57
N HIS A 45 -1.05 12.84 21.97
CA HIS A 45 -0.43 12.13 20.85
C HIS A 45 -0.53 12.98 19.57
N PRO A 46 0.58 13.17 18.83
CA PRO A 46 0.58 13.91 17.58
C PRO A 46 -0.22 13.15 16.51
N LEU A 47 -0.90 13.87 15.61
CA LEU A 47 -1.59 13.27 14.46
C LEU A 47 -0.63 12.79 13.36
N ILE A 48 0.62 13.26 13.38
CA ILE A 48 1.65 12.82 12.46
C ILE A 48 2.58 11.87 13.23
N LEU A 49 2.63 10.63 12.78
CA LEU A 49 3.45 9.57 13.36
C LEU A 49 4.61 9.22 12.43
N ASP A 50 5.79 9.00 13.02
CA ASP A 50 6.92 8.45 12.29
C ASP A 50 6.89 6.92 12.30
N ALA A 51 6.95 6.31 11.13
CA ALA A 51 7.06 4.87 10.94
C ALA A 51 8.39 4.52 10.29
N GLY A 52 9.01 3.40 10.68
CA GLY A 52 10.28 2.99 10.10
C GLY A 52 11.29 2.45 11.11
N PRO A 53 12.58 2.45 10.74
CA PRO A 53 13.62 1.91 11.60
C PRO A 53 13.69 2.67 12.92
N ARG A 54 13.68 1.95 14.04
CA ARG A 54 13.72 2.49 15.41
C ARG A 54 12.47 3.27 15.83
N THR A 55 11.32 2.98 15.23
CA THR A 55 10.01 3.42 15.74
C THR A 55 9.20 2.22 16.23
N ASP A 56 8.09 2.47 16.93
CA ASP A 56 7.18 1.41 17.41
C ASP A 56 6.41 0.72 16.28
N PHE A 57 6.53 1.25 15.05
CA PHE A 57 5.85 0.74 13.88
C PHE A 57 6.82 0.49 12.71
N PRO A 58 7.65 -0.57 12.79
CA PRO A 58 8.68 -0.85 11.79
C PRO A 58 8.19 -1.71 10.62
N THR A 59 7.03 -2.37 10.73
CA THR A 59 6.59 -3.36 9.71
C THR A 59 5.12 -3.27 9.36
N LEU A 60 4.81 -3.60 8.11
CA LEU A 60 3.47 -3.66 7.53
C LEU A 60 3.16 -5.07 7.03
N TYR A 61 1.88 -5.43 7.02
CA TYR A 61 1.41 -6.65 6.37
C TYR A 61 0.59 -6.30 5.13
N ARG A 62 0.79 -7.07 4.06
CA ARG A 62 -0.04 -6.97 2.86
C ARG A 62 -0.48 -8.34 2.39
N ALA A 63 -1.76 -8.45 2.07
CA ALA A 63 -2.38 -9.64 1.52
C ALA A 63 -2.77 -9.43 0.06
N ARG A 64 -2.75 -10.50 -0.74
CA ARG A 64 -3.33 -10.53 -2.09
C ARG A 64 -4.04 -11.86 -2.33
N VAL A 65 -5.17 -11.77 -3.04
CA VAL A 65 -6.01 -12.92 -3.39
C VAL A 65 -5.62 -13.44 -4.77
N PHE A 66 -5.46 -14.75 -4.86
CA PHE A 66 -5.10 -15.49 -6.06
C PHE A 66 -6.17 -16.54 -6.36
N GLN A 67 -6.70 -16.49 -7.58
CA GLN A 67 -7.67 -17.44 -8.12
C GLN A 67 -7.02 -18.52 -9.00
N SER A 68 -5.74 -18.34 -9.36
CA SER A 68 -4.98 -19.24 -10.24
C SER A 68 -3.66 -19.60 -9.58
N ASP A 69 -3.31 -20.89 -9.65
CA ASP A 69 -2.05 -21.44 -9.14
C ASP A 69 -0.85 -20.80 -9.82
N ASP A 70 -0.91 -20.53 -11.14
CA ASP A 70 0.21 -19.92 -11.87
C ASP A 70 0.50 -18.50 -11.37
N LYS A 71 -0.55 -17.70 -11.12
CA LYS A 71 -0.39 -16.36 -10.55
C LYS A 71 0.14 -16.41 -9.12
N LEU A 72 -0.28 -17.42 -8.35
CA LEU A 72 0.24 -17.63 -7.00
C LEU A 72 1.71 -18.03 -7.03
N LYS A 73 2.10 -18.97 -7.89
CA LYS A 73 3.49 -19.41 -8.08
C LYS A 73 4.38 -18.24 -8.47
N ALA A 74 3.98 -17.45 -9.47
CA ALA A 74 4.70 -16.23 -9.84
C ALA A 74 4.88 -15.28 -8.64
N ALA A 75 3.83 -15.15 -7.82
CA ALA A 75 3.89 -14.33 -6.62
C ALA A 75 4.81 -14.88 -5.52
N LEU A 76 4.94 -16.20 -5.40
CA LEU A 76 5.88 -16.83 -4.47
C LEU A 76 7.32 -16.75 -4.98
N THR A 77 7.53 -16.81 -6.31
CA THR A 77 8.84 -16.65 -6.95
C THR A 77 9.38 -15.23 -6.81
N ARG A 78 8.54 -14.21 -7.04
CA ARG A 78 8.92 -12.79 -6.94
C ARG A 78 7.94 -12.00 -6.08
N PRO A 79 7.94 -12.23 -4.75
CA PRO A 79 6.97 -11.61 -3.86
C PRO A 79 7.20 -10.09 -3.73
N ASP A 80 8.42 -9.61 -3.91
CA ASP A 80 8.76 -8.18 -4.01
C ASP A 80 7.98 -7.45 -5.12
N ILE A 81 7.80 -8.10 -6.27
CA ILE A 81 7.04 -7.55 -7.41
C ILE A 81 5.55 -7.79 -7.24
N HIS A 82 5.17 -9.03 -6.95
CA HIS A 82 3.78 -9.47 -7.05
C HIS A 82 2.96 -9.25 -5.78
N LEU A 83 3.58 -9.11 -4.62
CA LEU A 83 2.93 -8.66 -3.38
C LEU A 83 3.18 -7.18 -3.11
N GLY A 84 4.25 -6.60 -3.68
CA GLY A 84 4.54 -5.16 -3.64
C GLY A 84 3.55 -4.29 -4.41
N SER A 85 3.90 -3.03 -4.67
CA SER A 85 3.04 -2.13 -5.45
C SER A 85 3.03 -2.54 -6.93
N PRO A 86 1.85 -2.65 -7.58
CA PRO A 86 1.78 -3.05 -8.98
C PRO A 86 2.53 -2.04 -9.87
N PRO A 87 2.97 -2.41 -11.08
CA PRO A 87 3.48 -1.43 -12.04
C PRO A 87 2.36 -0.47 -12.48
N VAL A 88 2.72 0.77 -12.82
CA VAL A 88 1.82 1.90 -13.17
C VAL A 88 0.64 1.51 -14.10
N PRO A 89 0.81 0.78 -15.22
CA PRO A 89 -0.33 0.43 -16.09
C PRO A 89 -1.35 -0.54 -15.45
N SER A 90 -0.98 -1.23 -14.38
CA SER A 90 -1.81 -2.22 -13.67
C SER A 90 -2.29 -1.74 -12.30
N ALA A 91 -2.05 -0.48 -11.96
CA ALA A 91 -2.49 0.12 -10.71
C ALA A 91 -4.01 0.34 -10.75
N ALA A 92 -4.74 -0.51 -10.03
CA ALA A 92 -6.18 -0.35 -9.83
C ALA A 92 -6.46 0.94 -9.06
N ALA A 93 -7.61 1.56 -9.34
CA ALA A 93 -8.11 2.63 -8.48
C ALA A 93 -8.41 2.06 -7.09
N GLY A 94 -8.11 2.84 -6.07
CA GLY A 94 -8.43 2.55 -4.70
C GLY A 94 -9.00 3.79 -4.01
N ARG A 95 -9.30 3.68 -2.71
CA ARG A 95 -9.91 4.77 -1.94
C ARG A 95 -9.07 6.04 -1.95
N MET A 96 -7.76 5.92 -2.12
CA MET A 96 -6.77 6.98 -1.98
C MET A 96 -5.88 7.13 -3.21
N ASN A 97 -6.19 6.47 -4.32
CA ASN A 97 -5.40 6.58 -5.53
C ASN A 97 -6.26 6.39 -6.78
N ALA A 98 -6.07 7.29 -7.75
CA ALA A 98 -6.69 7.15 -9.06
C ALA A 98 -6.13 5.95 -9.80
N ARG A 99 -6.91 5.40 -10.74
CA ARG A 99 -6.43 4.35 -11.65
C ARG A 99 -5.17 4.82 -12.37
N GLY A 100 -4.09 4.06 -12.25
CA GLY A 100 -2.77 4.39 -12.79
C GLY A 100 -1.80 5.07 -11.81
N ILE A 101 -2.28 5.55 -10.66
CA ILE A 101 -1.43 6.10 -9.59
C ILE A 101 -1.09 4.98 -8.60
N LEU A 102 0.19 4.83 -8.27
CA LEU A 102 0.63 3.78 -7.34
C LEU A 102 0.33 4.16 -5.91
N ALA A 103 -0.19 3.19 -5.17
CA ALA A 103 -0.28 3.22 -3.73
C ALA A 103 -0.01 1.83 -3.15
N PHE A 104 0.53 1.79 -1.95
CA PHE A 104 0.70 0.56 -1.19
C PHE A 104 -0.37 0.51 -0.11
N TYR A 105 -1.25 -0.49 -0.17
CA TYR A 105 -2.23 -0.76 0.88
C TYR A 105 -1.73 -1.91 1.75
N GLY A 106 -1.73 -1.70 3.06
CA GLY A 106 -1.35 -2.71 4.04
C GLY A 106 -2.13 -2.54 5.33
N ALA A 107 -1.72 -3.29 6.35
CA ALA A 107 -2.27 -3.23 7.70
C ALA A 107 -1.18 -3.48 8.75
N ASN A 108 -1.47 -3.18 10.01
CA ASN A 108 -0.57 -3.46 11.13
C ASN A 108 -0.51 -4.94 11.54
N ASN A 109 -1.45 -5.76 11.07
CA ASN A 109 -1.52 -7.18 11.42
C ASN A 109 -1.96 -8.02 10.22
N GLN A 110 -1.38 -9.21 10.10
CA GLN A 110 -1.76 -10.24 9.13
C GLN A 110 -3.27 -10.50 9.05
N LYS A 111 -3.96 -10.63 10.20
CA LYS A 111 -5.42 -10.90 10.23
C LYS A 111 -6.21 -9.77 9.58
N VAL A 112 -5.79 -8.53 9.82
CA VAL A 112 -6.42 -7.32 9.28
C VAL A 112 -6.19 -7.24 7.77
N ALA A 113 -4.97 -7.51 7.32
CA ALA A 113 -4.64 -7.54 5.90
C ALA A 113 -5.48 -8.60 5.14
N VAL A 114 -5.67 -9.78 5.73
CA VAL A 114 -6.53 -10.84 5.15
C VAL A 114 -8.00 -10.44 5.11
N ALA A 115 -8.51 -9.80 6.16
CA ALA A 115 -9.90 -9.33 6.21
C ALA A 115 -10.15 -8.25 5.13
N GLU A 116 -9.23 -7.30 4.98
CA GLU A 116 -9.38 -6.18 4.04
C GLU A 116 -9.54 -6.63 2.58
N VAL A 117 -8.87 -7.72 2.17
CA VAL A 117 -8.95 -8.21 0.79
C VAL A 117 -10.23 -9.00 0.46
N ARG A 118 -11.09 -9.28 1.45
CA ARG A 118 -12.41 -9.92 1.30
C ARG A 118 -12.41 -11.11 0.33
N PRO A 119 -11.61 -12.14 0.61
CA PRO A 119 -11.36 -13.22 -0.32
C PRO A 119 -12.60 -14.12 -0.45
N PRO A 120 -12.98 -14.56 -1.66
CA PRO A 120 -14.05 -15.54 -1.82
C PRO A 120 -13.63 -16.90 -1.28
N VAL A 121 -14.59 -17.70 -0.81
CA VAL A 121 -14.36 -19.08 -0.36
C VAL A 121 -13.75 -19.90 -1.50
N GLY A 122 -12.75 -20.71 -1.18
CA GLY A 122 -11.99 -21.52 -2.15
C GLY A 122 -10.80 -20.81 -2.78
N SER A 123 -10.64 -19.49 -2.59
CA SER A 123 -9.45 -18.77 -3.06
C SER A 123 -8.23 -18.99 -2.16
N ARG A 124 -7.05 -18.62 -2.67
CA ARG A 124 -5.80 -18.60 -1.92
C ARG A 124 -5.34 -17.17 -1.71
N ILE A 125 -4.76 -16.91 -0.56
CA ILE A 125 -4.25 -15.59 -0.18
C ILE A 125 -2.78 -15.74 0.12
N ALA A 126 -1.93 -14.96 -0.53
CA ALA A 126 -0.55 -14.81 -0.08
C ALA A 126 -0.46 -13.56 0.79
N VAL A 127 0.14 -13.69 1.96
CA VAL A 127 0.39 -12.60 2.89
C VAL A 127 1.88 -12.49 3.12
N ALA A 128 2.42 -11.28 3.10
CA ALA A 128 3.82 -11.01 3.40
C ALA A 128 3.96 -9.82 4.34
N GLN A 129 5.00 -9.88 5.16
CA GLN A 129 5.47 -8.77 5.97
C GLN A 129 6.47 -7.93 5.17
N PHE A 130 6.36 -6.62 5.33
CA PHE A 130 7.23 -5.62 4.73
C PHE A 130 7.86 -4.80 5.85
N GLU A 131 9.18 -4.76 5.89
CA GLU A 131 9.96 -3.83 6.70
C GLU A 131 9.89 -2.43 6.08
N ILE A 132 9.68 -1.42 6.91
CA ILE A 132 9.81 -0.02 6.52
C ILE A 132 11.28 0.36 6.72
N ILE A 133 12.02 0.60 5.63
CA ILE A 133 13.49 0.74 5.64
C ILE A 133 13.99 2.19 5.69
N ARG A 134 13.08 3.17 5.63
CA ARG A 134 13.36 4.60 5.86
C ARG A 134 12.26 5.19 6.74
N THR A 135 12.53 6.29 7.42
CA THR A 135 11.48 6.99 8.17
C THR A 135 10.41 7.52 7.21
N LEU A 136 9.15 7.20 7.50
CA LEU A 136 7.95 7.64 6.80
C LEU A 136 7.11 8.49 7.74
N ARG A 137 6.56 9.60 7.25
CA ARG A 137 5.61 10.43 8.00
C ARG A 137 4.19 10.05 7.65
N LEU A 138 3.43 9.59 8.62
CA LEU A 138 2.08 9.08 8.43
C LEU A 138 1.07 9.93 9.16
N LEU A 139 -0.02 10.30 8.49
CA LEU A 139 -1.16 10.94 9.13
C LEU A 139 -2.05 9.88 9.77
N ASP A 140 -2.18 9.91 11.09
CA ASP A 140 -3.04 9.02 11.83
C ASP A 140 -4.45 9.59 12.01
N VAL A 141 -5.40 9.03 11.25
CA VAL A 141 -6.82 9.39 11.36
C VAL A 141 -7.61 8.48 12.31
N THR A 142 -6.97 7.48 12.93
CA THR A 142 -7.60 6.60 13.94
C THR A 142 -7.90 7.38 15.24
N ALA A 143 -6.95 8.23 15.65
CA ALA A 143 -6.98 9.01 16.87
C ALA A 143 -8.02 10.17 16.85
N LEU A 144 -8.65 10.43 15.70
CA LEU A 144 -9.55 11.57 15.50
C LEU A 144 -10.94 11.46 16.12
N GLY A 145 -11.27 10.30 16.70
CA GLY A 145 -12.53 10.16 17.46
C GLY A 145 -12.58 11.13 18.64
N ASP A 146 -11.40 11.56 19.09
CA ASP A 146 -11.17 12.19 20.37
C ASP A 146 -10.29 13.45 20.27
N VAL A 147 -10.31 14.17 19.14
CA VAL A 147 -9.52 15.42 18.99
C VAL A 147 -9.90 16.46 20.04
N ARG A 148 -8.88 17.02 20.73
CA ARG A 148 -9.00 18.26 21.51
C ARG A 148 -8.28 19.37 20.77
N ILE A 149 -8.88 20.55 20.76
CA ILE A 149 -8.21 21.73 20.23
C ILE A 149 -7.42 22.31 21.40
N THR A 150 -6.10 22.18 21.36
CA THR A 150 -5.25 22.80 22.36
C THR A 150 -5.30 24.32 22.18
N GLU A 151 -5.44 25.07 23.27
CA GLU A 151 -5.32 26.54 23.28
C GLU A 151 -3.84 26.96 23.15
N GLY A 152 -3.21 26.60 22.02
CA GLY A 152 -1.86 27.05 21.67
C GLY A 152 -1.88 28.39 20.94
N LEU A 153 -0.93 29.25 21.25
CA LEU A 153 -0.72 30.58 20.67
C LEU A 153 -0.11 30.49 19.26
N ALA A 154 -0.88 30.07 18.25
CA ALA A 154 -0.35 29.80 16.91
C ALA A 154 -1.16 30.42 15.76
N ASP A 155 -0.55 30.43 14.57
CA ASP A 155 -0.92 31.21 13.39
C ASP A 155 -2.33 30.91 12.82
N CYS A 156 -2.85 29.69 13.03
CA CYS A 156 -4.12 29.25 12.46
C CYS A 156 -5.39 29.78 13.16
N GLY A 157 -5.26 30.28 14.40
CA GLY A 157 -6.40 30.63 15.24
C GLY A 157 -7.35 29.46 15.57
N LEU A 158 -8.37 29.71 16.39
CA LEU A 158 -9.32 28.67 16.84
C LEU A 158 -10.22 28.14 15.69
N ALA A 159 -10.65 29.04 14.79
CA ALA A 159 -11.54 28.68 13.68
C ALA A 159 -10.89 27.68 12.70
N GLY A 160 -9.63 27.93 12.29
CA GLY A 160 -8.90 27.01 11.40
C GLY A 160 -8.70 25.63 12.02
N ARG A 161 -8.38 25.57 13.32
CA ARG A 161 -8.27 24.30 14.06
C ARG A 161 -9.59 23.52 14.11
N MET A 162 -10.72 24.22 14.29
CA MET A 162 -12.04 23.59 14.27
C MET A 162 -12.38 23.01 12.89
N GLU A 163 -12.13 23.77 11.83
CA GLU A 163 -12.37 23.33 10.45
C GLU A 163 -11.52 22.11 10.09
N GLY A 164 -10.22 22.14 10.41
CA GLY A 164 -9.33 20.99 10.24
C GLY A 164 -9.81 19.75 10.98
N ALA A 165 -10.25 19.89 12.25
CA ALA A 165 -10.79 18.78 13.03
C ALA A 165 -12.09 18.21 12.44
N VAL A 166 -12.99 19.06 11.93
CA VAL A 166 -14.23 18.62 11.24
C VAL A 166 -13.90 17.90 9.95
N PHE A 167 -12.98 18.44 9.15
CA PHE A 167 -12.53 17.84 7.90
C PHE A 167 -11.94 16.45 8.14
N LEU A 168 -11.06 16.31 9.13
CA LEU A 168 -10.44 15.05 9.51
C LEU A 168 -11.46 14.00 10.00
N LYS A 169 -12.50 14.41 10.74
CA LYS A 169 -13.62 13.51 11.11
C LYS A 169 -14.40 13.04 9.90
N LEU A 170 -14.69 13.94 8.96
CA LEU A 170 -15.35 13.59 7.69
C LEU A 170 -14.49 12.62 6.89
N LEU A 171 -13.18 12.86 6.82
CA LEU A 171 -12.21 12.00 6.16
C LEU A 171 -12.20 10.58 6.75
N ARG A 172 -12.10 10.47 8.08
CA ARG A 172 -12.20 9.19 8.79
C ARG A 172 -13.47 8.46 8.38
N SER A 173 -14.62 9.15 8.42
CA SER A 173 -15.92 8.53 8.08
C SER A 173 -15.94 7.98 6.66
N ARG A 174 -15.35 8.70 5.69
CA ARG A 174 -15.26 8.27 4.28
C ARG A 174 -14.32 7.08 4.12
N LEU A 175 -13.16 7.10 4.78
CA LEU A 175 -12.19 6.02 4.76
C LEU A 175 -12.72 4.71 5.37
N THR A 176 -13.61 4.81 6.36
CA THR A 176 -14.23 3.65 7.02
C THR A 176 -15.53 3.17 6.38
N ARG A 177 -16.04 3.80 5.32
CA ARG A 177 -17.25 3.30 4.65
C ARG A 177 -16.97 1.97 3.96
N PRO A 178 -17.75 0.90 4.15
CA PRO A 178 -17.58 -0.33 3.38
C PRO A 178 -17.63 -0.03 1.87
N ALA A 179 -16.67 -0.52 1.09
CA ALA A 179 -16.72 -0.38 -0.36
C ALA A 179 -17.88 -1.24 -0.88
N ILE A 180 -18.85 -0.60 -1.54
CA ILE A 180 -19.96 -1.26 -2.22
C ILE A 180 -19.52 -1.48 -3.68
N PRO A 181 -19.61 -2.72 -4.21
CA PRO A 181 -19.07 -3.06 -5.55
C PRO A 181 -19.59 -2.21 -6.72
N ASP A 182 -20.76 -1.58 -6.57
CA ASP A 182 -21.43 -0.76 -7.59
C ASP A 182 -21.37 0.75 -7.32
N ASP A 183 -20.55 1.20 -6.37
CA ASP A 183 -20.40 2.63 -6.09
C ASP A 183 -19.62 3.30 -7.22
N ASP A 184 -20.31 4.12 -8.00
CA ASP A 184 -19.80 4.90 -9.10
C ASP A 184 -18.73 5.85 -8.58
N GLY A 185 -17.46 5.50 -8.82
CA GLY A 185 -16.23 6.02 -8.17
C GLY A 185 -15.98 7.54 -8.17
N SER A 186 -16.98 8.35 -8.53
CA SER A 186 -17.12 9.76 -8.20
C SER A 186 -16.93 10.08 -6.71
N GLU A 187 -17.30 9.19 -5.78
CA GLU A 187 -17.07 9.39 -4.34
C GLU A 187 -15.57 9.43 -3.97
N TYR A 188 -14.70 8.84 -4.79
CA TYR A 188 -13.26 8.74 -4.50
C TYR A 188 -12.44 9.91 -5.05
N LEU A 189 -13.01 10.80 -5.88
CA LEU A 189 -12.25 11.91 -6.44
C LEU A 189 -11.71 12.85 -5.35
N ALA A 190 -12.47 13.07 -4.28
CA ALA A 190 -12.06 13.93 -3.18
C ALA A 190 -10.89 13.32 -2.38
N THR A 191 -10.93 12.02 -2.12
CA THR A 191 -9.86 11.31 -1.39
C THR A 191 -8.62 11.11 -2.25
N GLU A 192 -8.78 10.91 -3.56
CA GLU A 192 -7.68 10.92 -4.54
C GLU A 192 -7.00 12.29 -4.61
N ALA A 193 -7.77 13.39 -4.69
CA ALA A 193 -7.25 14.75 -4.68
C ALA A 193 -6.46 15.06 -3.41
N MET A 194 -6.99 14.64 -2.27
CA MET A 194 -6.35 14.83 -0.98
C MET A 194 -5.05 14.02 -0.86
N ALA A 195 -5.06 12.73 -1.25
CA ALA A 195 -3.86 11.91 -1.24
C ALA A 195 -2.75 12.50 -2.12
N HIS A 196 -3.13 13.07 -3.27
CA HIS A 196 -2.21 13.80 -4.12
C HIS A 196 -1.63 15.04 -3.41
N PHE A 197 -2.50 15.92 -2.89
CA PHE A 197 -2.09 17.13 -2.18
C PHE A 197 -1.11 16.82 -1.03
N LEU A 198 -1.45 15.83 -0.20
CA LEU A 198 -0.63 15.41 0.94
C LEU A 198 0.76 14.90 0.54
N ALA A 199 0.85 14.26 -0.63
CA ALA A 199 2.09 13.69 -1.13
C ALA A 199 2.99 14.72 -1.82
N THR A 200 2.44 15.80 -2.39
CA THR A 200 3.20 16.71 -3.28
C THR A 200 3.18 18.19 -2.89
N GLU A 201 2.06 18.71 -2.40
CA GLU A 201 1.85 20.17 -2.23
C GLU A 201 1.83 20.61 -0.76
N ALA A 202 1.65 19.69 0.18
CA ALA A 202 1.60 20.02 1.61
C ALA A 202 2.94 20.60 2.11
N SER A 203 2.86 21.63 2.97
CA SER A 203 4.00 22.27 3.64
C SER A 203 4.95 21.28 4.31
N ALA A 204 4.39 20.18 4.81
CA ALA A 204 5.08 19.03 5.35
C ALA A 204 4.64 17.79 4.55
N PRO A 205 5.51 17.21 3.70
CA PRO A 205 5.15 16.02 2.93
C PRO A 205 4.76 14.85 3.85
N ILE A 206 3.63 14.22 3.52
CA ILE A 206 3.11 13.04 4.21
C ILE A 206 3.28 11.84 3.27
N ASP A 207 3.87 10.77 3.77
CA ASP A 207 4.14 9.54 3.01
C ASP A 207 2.92 8.61 2.94
N GLY A 208 1.95 8.77 3.84
CA GLY A 208 0.76 7.92 3.88
C GLY A 208 -0.24 8.27 4.99
N ILE A 209 -1.33 7.50 5.04
CA ILE A 209 -2.40 7.66 6.02
C ILE A 209 -2.66 6.33 6.74
N ILE A 210 -2.76 6.39 8.07
CA ILE A 210 -3.24 5.31 8.94
C ILE A 210 -4.72 5.54 9.24
N PHE A 211 -5.56 4.54 9.01
CA PHE A 211 -7.00 4.63 9.24
C PHE A 211 -7.57 3.36 9.87
N PRO A 212 -8.64 3.46 10.67
CA PRO A 212 -9.11 2.33 11.46
C PRO A 212 -9.66 1.23 10.56
N SER A 213 -9.40 -0.03 10.91
CA SER A 213 -9.98 -1.17 10.20
C SER A 213 -11.41 -1.40 10.68
N VAL A 214 -12.36 -1.37 9.76
CA VAL A 214 -13.79 -1.62 10.06
C VAL A 214 -14.04 -3.11 10.37
N GLN A 215 -13.13 -3.98 9.91
CA GLN A 215 -13.30 -5.43 9.97
C GLN A 215 -12.60 -6.07 11.18
N ALA A 216 -11.88 -5.30 11.97
CA ALA A 216 -11.11 -5.79 13.10
C ALA A 216 -11.41 -4.99 14.37
N VAL A 217 -11.44 -5.68 15.50
CA VAL A 217 -11.71 -5.10 16.83
C VAL A 217 -10.39 -4.67 17.48
N GLY A 218 -10.38 -3.53 18.18
CA GLY A 218 -9.24 -3.01 18.93
C GLY A 218 -8.32 -2.11 18.10
N ASP A 219 -7.02 -2.12 18.39
CA ASP A 219 -6.00 -1.24 17.79
C ASP A 219 -5.57 -1.66 16.36
N ALA A 220 -6.49 -2.33 15.64
CA ALA A 220 -6.27 -2.78 14.29
C ALA A 220 -6.49 -1.64 13.29
N PHE A 221 -5.49 -1.38 12.46
CA PHE A 221 -5.55 -0.31 11.47
C PHE A 221 -5.02 -0.74 10.12
N ASN A 222 -5.59 -0.11 9.10
CA ASN A 222 -5.13 -0.16 7.74
C ASN A 222 -4.22 1.04 7.48
N ILE A 223 -3.32 0.88 6.52
CA ILE A 223 -2.42 1.93 6.07
C ILE A 223 -2.43 2.02 4.55
N VAL A 224 -2.35 3.23 4.04
CA VAL A 224 -2.01 3.50 2.64
C VAL A 224 -0.74 4.34 2.58
N LEU A 225 0.24 3.90 1.80
CA LEU A 225 1.40 4.70 1.44
C LEU A 225 1.21 5.25 0.03
N PHE A 226 1.48 6.53 -0.13
CA PHE A 226 1.34 7.24 -1.40
C PHE A 226 2.48 6.93 -2.37
N TYR A 227 2.39 7.47 -3.59
CA TYR A 227 3.30 7.18 -4.69
C TYR A 227 4.78 7.25 -4.29
N GLY A 228 5.20 8.30 -3.56
CA GLY A 228 6.59 8.47 -3.11
C GLY A 228 7.10 7.38 -2.16
N ALA A 229 6.23 6.83 -1.31
CA ALA A 229 6.57 5.85 -0.28
C ALA A 229 6.17 4.40 -0.61
N ALA A 230 5.47 4.18 -1.72
CA ALA A 230 4.95 2.86 -2.10
C ALA A 230 5.99 1.94 -2.79
N ARG A 231 7.27 2.34 -2.90
CA ARG A 231 8.30 1.57 -3.61
C ARG A 231 8.92 0.50 -2.71
N VAL A 232 8.89 -0.73 -3.21
CA VAL A 232 9.51 -1.91 -2.58
C VAL A 232 10.89 -2.15 -3.19
N GLU A 233 11.87 -2.43 -2.34
CA GLU A 233 13.22 -2.87 -2.72
C GLU A 233 13.14 -4.22 -3.44
N PRO A 234 13.73 -4.35 -4.64
CA PRO A 234 13.74 -5.62 -5.35
C PRO A 234 14.55 -6.65 -4.56
N MET A 235 14.08 -7.90 -4.55
CA MET A 235 14.85 -9.00 -3.98
C MET A 235 16.13 -9.21 -4.77
N ASN A 236 17.23 -9.45 -4.06
CA ASN A 236 18.50 -9.78 -4.67
C ASN A 236 18.45 -11.24 -5.16
N VAL A 237 18.30 -11.42 -6.47
CA VAL A 237 18.33 -12.72 -7.15
C VAL A 237 19.62 -12.79 -7.95
N PRO A 238 20.51 -13.76 -7.71
CA PRO A 238 21.77 -13.88 -8.45
C PRO A 238 21.55 -13.97 -9.95
N GLU A 239 22.46 -13.39 -10.73
CA GLU A 239 22.37 -13.42 -12.18
C GLU A 239 22.45 -14.87 -12.69
N GLY A 240 21.48 -15.27 -13.50
CA GLY A 240 21.35 -16.66 -13.98
C GLY A 240 20.66 -17.63 -13.01
N ALA A 241 20.15 -17.16 -11.86
CA ALA A 241 19.39 -18.02 -10.96
C ALA A 241 18.01 -18.38 -11.53
N GLU A 242 17.65 -19.66 -11.45
CA GLU A 242 16.31 -20.15 -11.79
C GLU A 242 15.48 -20.31 -10.51
N ILE A 243 14.45 -19.47 -10.36
CA ILE A 243 13.51 -19.57 -9.24
C ILE A 243 12.23 -20.27 -9.73
N SER A 244 11.81 -21.30 -9.02
CA SER A 244 10.56 -22.03 -9.28
C SER A 244 9.75 -22.20 -8.00
N ALA A 245 8.42 -22.22 -8.10
CA ALA A 245 7.53 -22.39 -6.97
C ALA A 245 6.57 -23.59 -7.17
N SER A 246 6.38 -24.37 -6.12
CA SER A 246 5.38 -25.45 -6.04
C SER A 246 4.25 -25.08 -5.08
N THR A 247 3.04 -25.57 -5.37
CA THR A 247 1.84 -25.36 -4.55
C THR A 247 1.41 -26.62 -3.78
N GLY A 248 2.08 -27.74 -4.02
CA GLY A 248 1.82 -29.01 -3.37
C GLY A 248 2.50 -30.16 -4.08
N ARG A 249 2.24 -31.36 -3.56
CA ARG A 249 2.80 -32.60 -4.07
C ARG A 249 1.74 -33.70 -4.03
N TRP A 250 1.88 -34.65 -4.94
CA TRP A 250 1.09 -35.88 -4.91
C TRP A 250 1.69 -36.83 -3.88
N ALA A 251 0.91 -37.19 -2.86
CA ALA A 251 1.21 -38.25 -1.91
C ALA A 251 0.32 -39.47 -2.19
N GLU A 252 0.57 -40.57 -1.48
CA GLU A 252 -0.18 -41.83 -1.65
C GLU A 252 -1.69 -41.65 -1.42
N ASP A 253 -2.08 -40.78 -0.48
CA ASP A 253 -3.48 -40.48 -0.15
C ASP A 253 -4.09 -39.31 -0.96
N GLY A 254 -3.38 -38.82 -1.98
CA GLY A 254 -3.83 -37.74 -2.85
C GLY A 254 -3.00 -36.46 -2.75
N TRP A 255 -3.55 -35.35 -3.24
CA TRP A 255 -2.86 -34.06 -3.29
C TRP A 255 -2.70 -33.46 -1.88
N VAL A 256 -1.47 -33.11 -1.52
CA VAL A 256 -1.13 -32.42 -0.27
C VAL A 256 -0.62 -31.02 -0.59
N ASP A 257 -1.26 -30.01 0.01
CA ASP A 257 -0.82 -28.61 -0.08
C ASP A 257 0.54 -28.46 0.64
N ASP A 258 1.59 -28.17 -0.11
CA ASP A 258 3.00 -28.05 0.34
C ASP A 258 3.68 -26.98 -0.53
N TYR A 259 3.82 -25.78 0.02
CA TYR A 259 4.28 -24.60 -0.73
C TYR A 259 5.80 -24.45 -0.58
N GLU A 260 6.52 -24.56 -1.68
CA GLU A 260 7.98 -24.50 -1.69
C GLU A 260 8.47 -23.56 -2.81
N VAL A 261 9.55 -22.83 -2.56
CA VAL A 261 10.26 -22.03 -3.56
C VAL A 261 11.69 -22.51 -3.63
N LEU A 262 12.12 -22.93 -4.81
CA LEU A 262 13.47 -23.40 -5.09
C LEU A 262 14.19 -22.38 -5.96
N GLU A 263 15.32 -21.89 -5.47
CA GLU A 263 16.25 -21.03 -6.20
C GLU A 263 17.51 -21.83 -6.55
N LYS A 264 17.69 -22.10 -7.85
CA LYS A 264 18.89 -22.76 -8.37
C LYS A 264 19.86 -21.70 -8.85
N VAL A 265 20.97 -21.52 -8.14
CA VAL A 265 22.02 -20.57 -8.49
C VAL A 265 23.07 -21.30 -9.37
N PRO A 266 23.60 -20.67 -10.44
CA PRO A 266 24.67 -21.26 -11.23
C PRO A 266 25.89 -21.58 -10.36
N SER A 267 26.44 -22.79 -10.46
CA SER A 267 27.68 -23.15 -9.77
C SER A 267 28.83 -22.29 -10.29
N THR A 268 29.50 -21.54 -9.41
CA THR A 268 30.77 -20.90 -9.73
C THR A 268 31.79 -22.01 -10.01
N GLN A 269 32.10 -22.29 -11.29
CA GLN A 269 33.18 -23.22 -11.60
C GLN A 269 34.50 -22.63 -11.11
N GLY A 270 35.09 -23.31 -10.13
CA GLY A 270 36.37 -23.01 -9.55
C GLY A 270 36.84 -24.14 -8.64
N ASP A 271 36.66 -25.40 -9.06
CA ASP A 271 37.40 -26.51 -8.47
C ASP A 271 38.84 -26.42 -9.00
N VAL A 272 39.71 -26.08 -8.06
CA VAL A 272 41.15 -25.92 -8.20
C VAL A 272 41.76 -27.29 -8.52
N ASP A 273 42.30 -27.44 -9.73
CA ASP A 273 43.30 -28.46 -10.00
C ASP A 273 44.56 -28.10 -9.19
N ASN A 274 44.87 -28.92 -8.19
CA ASN A 274 46.11 -28.87 -7.45
C ASN A 274 47.28 -29.13 -8.41
N ASN A 275 48.06 -28.10 -8.74
CA ASN A 275 49.45 -28.32 -9.11
C ASN A 275 50.31 -27.17 -8.57
N GLU A 276 51.25 -27.55 -7.70
CA GLU A 276 52.23 -26.69 -7.07
C GLU A 276 53.18 -26.08 -8.12
N GLN A 277 53.30 -24.75 -8.17
CA GLN A 277 54.55 -24.07 -8.50
C GLN A 277 54.53 -22.61 -8.04
N GLU A 278 55.60 -22.24 -7.33
CA GLU A 278 55.86 -21.01 -6.59
C GLU A 278 56.11 -19.74 -7.46
N PRO A 279 56.20 -18.53 -6.86
CA PRO A 279 55.63 -17.30 -7.41
C PRO A 279 56.65 -16.40 -8.12
N THR A 280 56.20 -15.66 -9.14
CA THR A 280 56.95 -14.50 -9.67
C THR A 280 56.05 -13.33 -10.09
N CYS A 281 56.25 -12.22 -9.37
CA CYS A 281 56.13 -10.79 -9.74
C CYS A 281 54.74 -10.11 -9.87
N PRO A 282 54.59 -8.86 -9.35
CA PRO A 282 53.32 -8.17 -9.21
C PRO A 282 52.96 -7.40 -10.49
N ALA A 283 51.92 -7.83 -11.20
CA ALA A 283 51.30 -7.05 -12.26
C ALA A 283 50.07 -6.31 -11.70
N VAL A 284 50.15 -4.98 -11.74
CA VAL A 284 49.09 -4.03 -11.39
C VAL A 284 47.80 -4.42 -12.11
N THR A 285 46.82 -4.91 -11.35
CA THR A 285 45.48 -5.20 -11.86
C THR A 285 44.64 -3.93 -11.72
N THR A 286 44.36 -3.30 -12.85
CA THR A 286 43.36 -2.25 -12.96
C THR A 286 42.01 -2.82 -12.54
N ALA A 287 41.49 -2.34 -11.40
CA ALA A 287 40.16 -2.67 -10.92
C ALA A 287 39.12 -2.26 -11.97
N LYS A 288 38.60 -3.24 -12.71
CA LYS A 288 37.50 -3.06 -13.64
C LYS A 288 36.25 -2.89 -12.79
N ALA A 289 35.85 -1.63 -12.59
CA ALA A 289 34.62 -1.28 -11.88
C ALA A 289 33.45 -2.10 -12.46
N ALA A 290 32.73 -2.79 -11.58
CA ALA A 290 31.51 -3.48 -11.94
C ALA A 290 30.56 -2.49 -12.66
N PRO A 291 29.92 -2.89 -13.77
CA PRO A 291 28.97 -2.02 -14.44
C PRO A 291 27.86 -1.68 -13.46
N ALA A 292 27.71 -0.39 -13.16
CA ALA A 292 26.61 0.10 -12.35
C ALA A 292 25.30 -0.43 -12.94
N ALA A 293 24.47 -1.05 -12.08
CA ALA A 293 23.15 -1.52 -12.44
C ALA A 293 22.41 -0.44 -13.26
N PRO A 294 21.65 -0.80 -14.30
CA PRO A 294 20.95 0.17 -15.12
C PRO A 294 20.14 1.07 -14.19
N ARG A 295 20.38 2.39 -14.28
CA ARG A 295 19.63 3.39 -13.52
C ARG A 295 18.15 3.16 -13.82
N ASP A 296 17.45 2.55 -12.87
CA ASP A 296 16.00 2.42 -12.92
C ASP A 296 15.43 3.80 -13.21
N ALA A 297 14.57 3.91 -14.23
CA ALA A 297 13.94 5.18 -14.64
C ALA A 297 13.02 5.77 -13.55
N ASN A 298 12.93 5.10 -12.40
CA ASN A 298 12.17 5.47 -11.23
C ASN A 298 13.12 6.11 -10.21
N TRP A 299 12.97 7.41 -9.99
CA TRP A 299 13.81 8.22 -9.11
C TRP A 299 13.46 8.12 -7.62
N ARG A 300 12.36 7.41 -7.28
CA ARG A 300 11.87 7.27 -5.89
C ARG A 300 12.78 6.38 -5.04
N ASP A 301 13.04 6.74 -3.80
CA ASP A 301 13.76 5.88 -2.88
C ASP A 301 12.96 4.63 -2.48
N TYR A 302 13.66 3.55 -2.17
CA TYR A 302 13.04 2.35 -1.61
C TYR A 302 12.57 2.66 -0.19
N SER A 303 11.32 2.34 0.08
CA SER A 303 10.68 2.62 1.38
C SER A 303 10.32 1.36 2.13
N LEU A 304 10.16 0.26 1.39
CA LEU A 304 9.74 -1.03 1.91
C LEU A 304 10.71 -2.13 1.46
N ARG A 305 10.96 -3.10 2.33
CA ARG A 305 11.64 -4.36 2.00
C ARG A 305 10.74 -5.51 2.38
N ILE A 306 10.49 -6.42 1.44
CA ILE A 306 9.73 -7.64 1.77
C ILE A 306 10.59 -8.61 2.57
N MET A 307 9.99 -9.29 3.56
CA MET A 307 10.63 -10.37 4.32
C MET A 307 10.22 -11.72 3.71
N PRO A 308 11.07 -12.38 2.88
CA PRO A 308 10.68 -13.59 2.14
C PRO A 308 10.22 -14.74 3.06
N GLU A 309 10.88 -14.90 4.21
CA GLU A 309 10.59 -15.90 5.23
C GLU A 309 9.23 -15.68 5.93
N SER A 310 8.66 -14.48 5.82
CA SER A 310 7.34 -14.14 6.36
C SER A 310 6.19 -14.53 5.43
N VAL A 311 6.47 -14.89 4.17
CA VAL A 311 5.44 -15.18 3.17
C VAL A 311 4.65 -16.42 3.61
N ARG A 312 3.33 -16.28 3.71
CA ARG A 312 2.41 -17.37 4.07
C ARG A 312 1.26 -17.44 3.07
N VAL A 313 0.87 -18.67 2.71
CA VAL A 313 -0.31 -18.93 1.88
C VAL A 313 -1.46 -19.42 2.76
N HIS A 314 -2.60 -18.75 2.66
CA HIS A 314 -3.83 -19.11 3.35
C HIS A 314 -4.87 -19.58 2.34
N ARG A 315 -5.51 -20.72 2.62
CA ARG A 315 -6.65 -21.20 1.85
C ARG A 315 -7.94 -20.82 2.56
N VAL A 316 -8.85 -20.15 1.86
CA VAL A 316 -10.12 -19.72 2.45
C VAL A 316 -11.10 -20.88 2.45
N ARG A 317 -11.43 -21.38 3.65
CA ARG A 317 -12.33 -22.53 3.84
C ARG A 317 -13.79 -22.14 4.01
N SER A 318 -14.05 -20.99 4.64
CA SER A 318 -15.40 -20.50 4.92
C SER A 318 -15.39 -18.97 5.05
N ALA A 319 -16.58 -18.36 4.94
CA ALA A 319 -16.83 -16.96 5.23
C ALA A 319 -18.02 -16.87 6.20
N GLU A 320 -17.89 -16.08 7.25
CA GLU A 320 -18.94 -15.83 8.23
C GLU A 320 -19.54 -14.45 8.00
N PHE A 321 -20.88 -14.37 7.95
CA PHE A 321 -21.60 -13.11 7.72
C PHE A 321 -22.47 -12.79 8.93
N ALA A 322 -22.18 -11.67 9.60
CA ALA A 322 -23.08 -11.08 10.59
C ALA A 322 -24.11 -10.21 9.86
N THR A 323 -25.41 -10.47 10.08
CA THR A 323 -26.48 -9.73 9.41
C THR A 323 -27.56 -9.32 10.40
N ASP A 324 -28.08 -8.11 10.23
CA ASP A 324 -29.31 -7.66 10.87
C ASP A 324 -30.50 -8.06 10.01
N LYS A 325 -31.47 -8.77 10.61
CA LYS A 325 -32.65 -9.27 9.89
C LYS A 325 -33.85 -8.36 10.11
N PHE A 326 -34.29 -7.70 9.03
CA PHE A 326 -35.49 -6.86 9.05
C PHE A 326 -36.62 -7.50 8.24
N ALA A 327 -37.83 -7.54 8.80
CA ALA A 327 -39.00 -8.06 8.12
C ALA A 327 -39.61 -6.99 7.19
N VAL A 328 -39.82 -7.32 5.91
CA VAL A 328 -40.43 -6.41 4.94
C VAL A 328 -41.95 -6.53 4.98
N LYS A 329 -42.63 -5.43 5.30
CA LYS A 329 -44.10 -5.34 5.23
C LYS A 329 -44.52 -4.78 3.87
N ARG A 330 -45.24 -5.56 3.07
CA ARG A 330 -45.83 -5.10 1.80
C ARG A 330 -47.29 -4.72 2.02
N ARG A 331 -47.66 -3.48 1.70
CA ARG A 331 -49.05 -3.01 1.67
C ARG A 331 -49.47 -2.74 0.23
N ARG A 332 -50.68 -3.14 -0.16
CA ARG A 332 -51.30 -2.80 -1.44
C ARG A 332 -52.39 -1.76 -1.15
N GLN A 333 -52.30 -0.59 -1.78
CA GLN A 333 -53.37 0.40 -1.80
C GLN A 333 -53.84 0.55 -3.24
N GLU A 334 -55.15 0.56 -3.45
CA GLU A 334 -55.75 0.87 -4.73
C GLU A 334 -55.69 2.38 -4.95
N LYS A 335 -55.04 2.80 -6.03
CA LYS A 335 -54.94 4.21 -6.44
C LYS A 335 -56.31 4.66 -6.94
N HIS A 336 -57.12 5.24 -6.06
CA HIS A 336 -58.35 5.91 -6.48
C HIS A 336 -57.94 7.20 -7.20
N GLY A 337 -58.24 7.29 -8.50
CA GLY A 337 -58.05 8.51 -9.27
C GLY A 337 -58.85 9.65 -8.63
N SER A 338 -58.24 10.82 -8.51
CA SER A 338 -58.97 12.06 -8.20
C SER A 338 -60.14 12.17 -9.18
N ILE A 339 -61.36 12.09 -8.67
CA ILE A 339 -62.52 12.54 -9.43
C ILE A 339 -62.42 14.06 -9.35
N ASP A 340 -61.93 14.67 -10.42
CA ASP A 340 -62.10 16.11 -10.63
C ASP A 340 -63.62 16.36 -10.73
N ILE A 341 -64.19 16.95 -9.67
CA ILE A 341 -65.55 17.51 -9.67
C ILE A 341 -65.45 18.99 -10.02
#